data_AF-A0A0D7KTX1-F1
#
_entry.id   AF-A0A0D7KTX1-F1
#
_cell.length_a   1.000
_cell.length_b   1.000
_cell.length_c   1.000
_cell.angle_alpha   90.00
_cell.angle_beta   90.00
_cell.angle_gamma   90.00
#
_symmetry.space_group_name_H-M   'P 1'
#
loop_
_entity.id
_entity.type
_entity.pdbx_description
1 polymer ?
#
loop_
_entity_poly.entity_id
_entity_poly.type
_entity_poly.pdbx_seq_one_letter_code
_entity_poly.pdbx_strand_id
1 'polypeptide(L)'
;MTSGYDQLEMIADFFNTQDRRTRYEGDPGIEHLTVPSRLVEWLLQHQLITESDIAASEEELQLACELRNELRKTIVNNEHDGNVEQAKLEQLTKNFQFGLVFQENGEQLVPLQVNAAKGLAQLLIIVYELRRTKMWHRIRVCTAEDCQWVFVDRSRPGTGRWCSMKACGNRAKNKTFRHKHKNESSL
;
A
#
# COMPACT_ATOMS: atom_id res chain seq x y z
N MET A 1 -16.64 -0.61 -14.42
CA MET A 1 -16.25 -1.38 -13.23
C MET A 1 -14.74 -1.48 -13.22
N THR A 2 -14.10 -0.91 -12.22
CA THR A 2 -12.64 -1.00 -12.01
C THR A 2 -12.29 -2.45 -11.68
N SER A 3 -11.31 -3.06 -12.35
CA SER A 3 -10.97 -4.46 -12.09
C SER A 3 -10.32 -4.63 -10.71
N GLY A 4 -10.34 -5.84 -10.14
CA GLY A 4 -9.64 -6.10 -8.89
C GLY A 4 -8.12 -5.86 -8.98
N TYR A 5 -7.53 -5.95 -10.17
CA TYR A 5 -6.13 -5.55 -10.39
C TYR A 5 -5.95 -4.04 -10.32
N ASP A 6 -6.85 -3.26 -10.90
CA ASP A 6 -6.77 -1.79 -10.83
C ASP A 6 -6.93 -1.29 -9.39
N GLN A 7 -7.80 -1.93 -8.60
CA GLN A 7 -7.92 -1.68 -7.16
C GLN A 7 -6.61 -2.05 -6.42
N LEU A 8 -5.96 -3.16 -6.75
CA LEU A 8 -4.67 -3.50 -6.16
C LEU A 8 -3.58 -2.49 -6.52
N GLU A 9 -3.56 -1.98 -7.75
CA GLU A 9 -2.59 -0.96 -8.18
C GLU A 9 -2.82 0.36 -7.42
N MET A 10 -4.07 0.78 -7.24
CA MET A 10 -4.42 1.94 -6.40
C MET A 10 -3.93 1.78 -4.96
N ILE A 11 -4.14 0.60 -4.35
CA ILE A 11 -3.66 0.33 -2.99
C ILE A 11 -2.12 0.29 -2.94
N ALA A 12 -1.46 -0.29 -3.95
CA ALA A 12 -0.01 -0.26 -4.04
C ALA A 12 0.52 1.17 -4.17
N ASP A 13 -0.13 2.00 -4.98
CA ASP A 13 0.18 3.43 -5.12
C ASP A 13 0.00 4.17 -3.78
N PHE A 14 -1.08 3.91 -3.04
CA PHE A 14 -1.29 4.45 -1.69
C PHE A 14 -0.12 4.13 -0.78
N PHE A 15 0.32 2.86 -0.73
CA PHE A 15 1.48 2.48 0.06
C PHE A 15 2.78 3.16 -0.37
N ASN A 16 2.93 3.40 -1.67
CA ASN A 16 4.11 4.05 -2.26
C ASN A 16 4.07 5.58 -2.20
N THR A 17 3.00 6.19 -1.65
CA THR A 17 3.05 7.60 -1.23
C THR A 17 4.12 7.83 -0.15
N GLN A 18 4.60 6.78 0.50
CA GLN A 18 5.90 6.76 1.15
C GLN A 18 6.89 5.96 0.32
N ASP A 19 7.74 6.64 -0.44
CA ASP A 19 8.81 6.02 -1.20
C ASP A 19 9.96 5.64 -0.25
N ARG A 20 10.00 4.36 0.13
CA ARG A 20 11.03 3.79 1.01
C ARG A 20 12.21 3.17 0.24
N ARG A 21 12.45 3.56 -1.01
CA ARG A 21 13.65 3.12 -1.76
C ARG A 21 14.87 3.84 -1.23
N THR A 22 15.93 3.08 -0.94
CA THR A 22 17.19 3.60 -0.43
C THR A 22 18.11 3.92 -1.60
N ARG A 23 18.43 5.19 -1.81
CA ARG A 23 19.36 5.63 -2.88
C ARG A 23 20.81 5.68 -2.39
N TYR A 24 21.01 5.84 -1.09
CA TYR A 24 22.29 5.84 -0.39
C TYR A 24 22.09 5.37 1.06
N GLU A 25 23.16 4.97 1.74
CA GLU A 25 23.09 4.50 3.13
C GLU A 25 22.51 5.59 4.06
N GLY A 26 21.45 5.25 4.80
CA GLY A 26 20.74 6.19 5.67
C GLY A 26 19.72 7.10 4.96
N ASP A 27 19.41 6.87 3.67
CA ASP A 27 18.34 7.59 2.97
C ASP A 27 16.99 7.37 3.67
N PRO A 28 16.33 8.43 4.17
CA PRO A 28 15.07 8.32 4.91
C PRO A 28 13.87 7.98 4.00
N GLY A 29 14.07 7.97 2.68
CA GLY A 29 12.98 7.87 1.71
C GLY A 29 12.31 9.21 1.45
N ILE A 30 11.13 9.19 0.84
CA ILE A 30 10.31 10.38 0.57
C ILE A 30 8.89 10.13 1.07
N GLU A 31 8.39 11.03 1.89
CA GLU A 31 6.96 11.14 2.19
C GLU A 31 6.31 12.11 1.19
N HIS A 32 5.27 11.67 0.49
CA HIS A 32 4.51 12.50 -0.45
C HIS A 32 3.26 13.12 0.20
N LEU A 33 2.70 12.49 1.24
CA LEU A 33 1.58 13.02 2.01
C LEU A 33 2.10 13.92 3.13
N THR A 34 2.60 15.09 2.74
CA THR A 34 3.25 16.04 3.68
C THR A 34 2.33 17.13 4.19
N VAL A 35 1.22 17.37 3.52
CA VAL A 35 0.19 18.36 3.89
C VAL A 35 -1.20 17.83 3.50
N PRO A 36 -2.29 18.28 4.14
CA PRO A 36 -3.63 17.75 3.88
C PRO A 36 -4.09 17.87 2.42
N SER A 37 -3.68 18.92 1.70
CA SER A 37 -4.01 19.08 0.28
C SER A 37 -3.44 17.97 -0.61
N ARG A 38 -2.27 17.39 -0.26
CA ARG A 38 -1.69 16.24 -1.00
C ARG A 38 -2.52 14.99 -0.84
N LEU A 39 -3.12 14.79 0.34
CA LEU A 39 -4.06 13.69 0.56
C LEU A 39 -5.30 13.87 -0.30
N VAL A 40 -5.87 15.08 -0.34
CA VAL A 40 -7.06 15.40 -1.17
C VAL A 40 -6.76 15.18 -2.65
N GLU A 41 -5.64 15.69 -3.16
CA GLU A 41 -5.17 15.49 -4.53
C GLU A 41 -5.11 13.99 -4.89
N TRP A 42 -4.51 13.18 -4.01
CA TRP A 42 -4.38 11.75 -4.21
C TRP A 42 -5.75 11.04 -4.20
N LEU A 43 -6.64 11.39 -3.26
CA LEU A 43 -7.98 10.80 -3.17
C LEU A 43 -8.85 11.14 -4.39
N LEU A 44 -8.77 12.37 -4.90
CA LEU A 44 -9.45 12.80 -6.13
C LEU A 44 -8.92 12.06 -7.35
N GLN A 45 -7.59 11.95 -7.48
CA GLN A 45 -6.95 11.24 -8.59
C GLN A 45 -7.45 9.79 -8.72
N HIS A 46 -7.68 9.13 -7.59
CA HIS A 46 -8.19 7.75 -7.53
C HIS A 46 -9.72 7.64 -7.41
N GLN A 47 -10.45 8.76 -7.52
CA GLN A 47 -11.91 8.82 -7.48
C GLN A 47 -12.52 8.25 -6.19
N LEU A 48 -11.79 8.35 -5.07
CA LEU A 48 -12.26 7.93 -3.75
C LEU A 48 -13.13 9.01 -3.08
N ILE A 49 -13.01 10.25 -3.54
CA ILE A 49 -13.82 11.39 -3.15
C ILE A 49 -14.19 12.21 -4.40
N THR A 50 -15.11 13.16 -4.23
CA THR A 50 -15.51 14.09 -5.29
C THR A 50 -15.07 15.53 -4.96
N GLU A 51 -15.22 16.47 -5.89
CA GLU A 51 -14.87 17.87 -5.65
C GLU A 51 -15.69 18.54 -4.53
N SER A 52 -16.80 17.94 -4.09
CA SER A 52 -17.54 18.41 -2.91
C SER A 52 -16.95 17.96 -1.57
N ASP A 53 -15.96 17.07 -1.58
CA ASP A 53 -15.37 16.42 -0.39
C ASP A 53 -13.90 16.87 -0.16
N ILE A 54 -13.50 18.06 -0.62
CA ILE A 54 -12.09 18.48 -0.70
C ILE A 54 -11.47 19.02 0.60
N ALA A 55 -12.23 19.07 1.69
CA ALA A 55 -11.65 19.47 2.97
C ALA A 55 -10.78 18.34 3.54
N ALA A 56 -9.67 18.69 4.19
CA ALA A 56 -8.84 17.75 4.92
C ALA A 56 -8.16 18.45 6.10
N SER A 57 -8.15 17.81 7.26
CA SER A 57 -7.41 18.27 8.44
C SER A 57 -6.04 17.58 8.57
N GLU A 58 -5.20 18.11 9.46
CA GLU A 58 -3.90 17.49 9.80
C GLU A 58 -4.10 16.13 10.48
N GLU A 59 -5.18 15.97 11.25
CA GLU A 59 -5.54 14.71 11.89
C GLU A 59 -5.96 13.65 10.84
N GLU A 60 -6.67 14.04 9.78
CA GLU A 60 -7.02 13.12 8.69
C GLU A 60 -5.79 12.72 7.87
N LEU A 61 -4.84 13.64 7.68
CA LEU A 61 -3.53 13.33 7.08
C LEU A 61 -2.75 12.33 7.93
N GLN A 62 -2.65 12.58 9.24
CA GLN A 62 -1.98 11.68 10.17
C GLN A 62 -2.64 10.30 10.19
N LEU A 63 -3.97 10.26 10.22
CA LEU A 63 -4.74 9.02 10.13
C LEU A 63 -4.45 8.26 8.83
N ALA A 64 -4.35 8.95 7.69
CA ALA A 64 -3.99 8.33 6.41
C ALA A 64 -2.59 7.68 6.47
N CYS A 65 -1.60 8.41 7.00
CA CYS A 65 -0.23 7.93 7.15
C CYS A 65 -0.13 6.72 8.10
N GLU A 66 -0.82 6.76 9.23
CA GLU A 66 -0.89 5.65 10.20
C GLU A 66 -1.58 4.44 9.59
N LEU A 67 -2.73 4.64 8.94
CA LEU A 67 -3.47 3.59 8.28
C LEU A 67 -2.63 2.93 7.18
N ARG A 68 -1.95 3.72 6.35
CA ARG A 68 -1.02 3.23 5.33
C ARG A 68 0.07 2.35 5.94
N ASN A 69 0.72 2.81 7.01
CA ASN A 69 1.80 2.09 7.66
C ASN A 69 1.32 0.76 8.27
N GLU A 70 0.19 0.76 8.98
CA GLU A 70 -0.32 -0.46 9.59
C GLU A 70 -0.89 -1.44 8.56
N LEU A 71 -1.59 -0.97 7.52
CA LEU A 71 -2.05 -1.83 6.43
C LEU A 71 -0.88 -2.44 5.64
N ARG A 72 0.22 -1.70 5.46
CA ARG A 72 1.41 -2.20 4.74
C ARG A 72 2.04 -3.41 5.43
N LYS A 73 2.08 -3.42 6.77
CA LYS A 73 2.56 -4.57 7.57
C LYS A 73 1.76 -5.85 7.28
N THR A 74 0.51 -5.71 6.82
CA THR A 74 -0.36 -6.85 6.51
C THR A 74 -0.10 -7.50 5.14
N ILE A 75 0.83 -6.95 4.34
CA ILE A 75 1.23 -7.54 3.07
C ILE A 75 1.97 -8.85 3.34
N VAL A 76 1.56 -9.92 2.67
CA VAL A 76 2.15 -11.25 2.84
C VAL A 76 3.61 -11.26 2.37
N ASN A 77 4.48 -11.92 3.14
CA ASN A 77 5.93 -12.01 2.90
C ASN A 77 6.63 -10.65 2.85
N ASN A 78 6.14 -9.68 3.64
CA ASN A 78 6.82 -8.41 3.81
C ASN A 78 7.99 -8.56 4.80
N GLU A 79 9.19 -8.71 4.28
CA GLU A 79 10.42 -8.91 5.06
C GLU A 79 10.97 -7.61 5.67
N HIS A 80 10.48 -6.44 5.23
CA HIS A 80 11.02 -5.13 5.61
C HIS A 80 10.31 -4.50 6.80
N ASP A 81 9.04 -4.85 6.99
CA ASP A 81 8.22 -4.29 8.06
C ASP A 81 8.06 -5.29 9.22
N GLY A 82 7.88 -4.77 10.43
CA GLY A 82 7.59 -5.59 11.60
C GLY A 82 6.24 -6.29 11.54
N ASN A 83 5.99 -7.14 12.53
CA ASN A 83 4.72 -7.86 12.66
C ASN A 83 3.52 -6.91 12.76
N VAL A 84 2.38 -7.35 12.24
CA VAL A 84 1.11 -6.63 12.37
C VAL A 84 0.71 -6.57 13.84
N GLU A 85 0.51 -5.35 14.34
CA GLU A 85 -0.09 -5.10 15.65
C GLU A 85 -1.62 -5.03 15.49
N GLN A 86 -2.28 -6.19 15.57
CA GLN A 86 -3.72 -6.32 15.31
C GLN A 86 -4.56 -5.30 16.10
N ALA A 87 -4.26 -5.10 17.39
CA ALA A 87 -4.97 -4.15 18.25
C ALA A 87 -4.86 -2.70 17.75
N LYS A 88 -3.70 -2.32 17.18
CA LYS A 88 -3.47 -0.97 16.65
C LYS A 88 -4.26 -0.75 15.34
N LEU A 89 -4.24 -1.73 14.44
CA LEU A 89 -5.05 -1.68 13.21
C LEU A 89 -6.54 -1.63 13.52
N GLU A 90 -7.00 -2.40 14.51
CA GLU A 90 -8.38 -2.35 15.00
C GLU A 90 -8.73 -0.99 15.61
N GLN A 91 -7.84 -0.40 16.39
CA GLN A 91 -8.05 0.94 16.95
C GLN A 91 -8.18 2.01 15.86
N LEU A 92 -7.33 1.95 14.82
CA LEU A 92 -7.42 2.87 13.68
C LEU A 92 -8.73 2.70 12.92
N THR A 93 -9.11 1.46 12.61
CA THR A 93 -10.32 1.16 11.84
C THR A 93 -11.62 1.46 12.59
N LYS A 94 -11.61 1.49 13.93
CA LYS A 94 -12.76 1.93 14.76
C LYS A 94 -13.14 3.40 14.59
N ASN A 95 -12.26 4.23 14.05
CA ASN A 95 -12.60 5.62 13.70
C ASN A 95 -13.53 5.70 12.48
N PHE A 96 -13.77 4.59 11.80
CA PHE A 96 -14.61 4.53 10.61
C PHE A 96 -15.96 3.87 10.88
N GLN A 97 -17.02 4.57 10.49
CA GLN A 97 -18.40 4.12 10.43
C GLN A 97 -18.80 3.83 8.99
N PHE A 98 -19.57 2.75 8.80
CA PHE A 98 -20.02 2.29 7.49
C PHE A 98 -21.52 2.01 7.53
N GLY A 99 -22.23 2.38 6.46
CA GLY A 99 -23.60 1.97 6.19
C GLY A 99 -23.62 0.72 5.32
N LEU A 100 -24.69 -0.07 5.43
CA LEU A 100 -24.98 -1.18 4.51
C LEU A 100 -26.18 -0.79 3.64
N VAL A 101 -25.97 -0.80 2.32
CA VAL A 101 -27.03 -0.47 1.35
C VAL A 101 -27.33 -1.71 0.52
N PHE A 102 -28.62 -1.99 0.34
CA PHE A 102 -29.14 -3.09 -0.47
C PHE A 102 -29.57 -2.54 -1.83
N GLN A 103 -29.06 -3.12 -2.91
CA GLN A 103 -29.40 -2.77 -4.28
C GLN A 103 -29.82 -4.04 -5.05
N GLU A 104 -30.45 -3.89 -6.22
CA GLU A 104 -30.83 -5.02 -7.08
C GLU A 104 -29.64 -5.94 -7.43
N ASN A 105 -28.44 -5.37 -7.43
CA ASN A 105 -27.21 -6.02 -7.87
C ASN A 105 -26.38 -6.62 -6.71
N GLY A 106 -26.91 -6.54 -5.48
CA GLY A 106 -26.24 -7.01 -4.25
C GLY A 106 -26.15 -5.94 -3.16
N GLU A 107 -25.47 -6.29 -2.08
CA GLU A 107 -25.21 -5.40 -0.95
C GLU A 107 -23.85 -4.72 -1.07
N GLN A 108 -23.76 -3.47 -0.60
CA GLN A 108 -22.52 -2.71 -0.59
C GLN A 108 -22.35 -1.93 0.71
N LEU A 109 -21.11 -1.91 1.22
CA LEU A 109 -20.69 -0.98 2.27
C LEU A 109 -20.48 0.42 1.70
N VAL A 110 -20.99 1.44 2.38
CA VAL A 110 -20.79 2.85 2.03
C VAL A 110 -20.19 3.63 3.20
N PRO A 111 -19.27 4.57 2.95
CA PRO A 111 -18.72 5.41 4.00
C PRO A 111 -19.78 6.37 4.54
N LEU A 112 -19.80 6.58 5.86
CA LEU A 112 -20.65 7.60 6.51
C LEU A 112 -19.90 8.90 6.81
N GLN A 113 -18.58 8.89 6.61
CA GLN A 113 -17.73 10.07 6.72
C GLN A 113 -17.98 11.03 5.56
N VAL A 114 -17.52 12.24 5.75
CA VAL A 114 -17.41 13.28 4.72
C VAL A 114 -15.93 13.55 4.43
N ASN A 115 -15.64 14.34 3.40
CA ASN A 115 -14.30 14.89 3.17
C ASN A 115 -13.20 13.82 3.00
N ALA A 116 -11.95 14.12 3.35
CA ALA A 116 -10.85 13.15 3.21
C ALA A 116 -11.10 11.83 3.96
N ALA A 117 -11.72 11.86 5.15
CA ALA A 117 -12.10 10.66 5.87
C ALA A 117 -13.06 9.74 5.09
N LYS A 118 -13.93 10.28 4.23
CA LYS A 118 -14.78 9.49 3.29
C LYS A 118 -13.92 8.70 2.31
N GLY A 119 -12.88 9.32 1.78
CA GLY A 119 -11.95 8.67 0.86
C GLY A 119 -11.16 7.54 1.52
N LEU A 120 -10.67 7.77 2.74
CA LEU A 120 -9.99 6.74 3.54
C LEU A 120 -10.92 5.58 3.90
N ALA A 121 -12.19 5.86 4.19
CA ALA A 121 -13.21 4.84 4.42
C ALA A 121 -13.50 4.03 3.14
N GLN A 122 -13.59 4.69 1.98
CA GLN A 122 -13.75 4.02 0.69
C GLN A 122 -12.55 3.11 0.37
N LEU A 123 -11.34 3.55 0.70
CA LEU A 123 -10.11 2.74 0.59
C LEU A 123 -10.18 1.49 1.48
N LEU A 124 -10.65 1.62 2.73
CA LEU A 124 -10.86 0.49 3.63
C LEU A 124 -11.87 -0.53 3.10
N ILE A 125 -12.97 -0.07 2.49
CA ILE A 125 -13.94 -0.95 1.83
C ILE A 125 -13.27 -1.74 0.70
N ILE A 126 -12.43 -1.09 -0.12
CA ILE A 126 -11.67 -1.76 -1.18
C ILE A 126 -10.73 -2.82 -0.60
N VAL A 127 -9.99 -2.50 0.48
CA VAL A 127 -9.12 -3.46 1.16
C VAL A 127 -9.92 -4.66 1.69
N TYR A 128 -11.08 -4.42 2.29
CA TYR A 128 -12.00 -5.45 2.76
C TYR A 128 -12.43 -6.38 1.61
N GLU A 129 -12.87 -5.82 0.49
CA GLU A 129 -13.31 -6.59 -0.69
C GLU A 129 -12.17 -7.39 -1.32
N LEU A 130 -10.98 -6.81 -1.46
CA LEU A 130 -9.80 -7.50 -1.99
C LEU A 130 -9.37 -8.67 -1.10
N ARG A 131 -9.56 -8.56 0.23
CA ARG A 131 -9.32 -9.67 1.16
C ARG A 131 -10.40 -10.74 1.05
N ARG A 132 -11.67 -10.34 1.03
CA ARG A 132 -12.82 -11.23 0.91
C ARG A 132 -12.77 -12.07 -0.36
N THR A 133 -12.39 -11.46 -1.48
CA THR A 133 -12.20 -12.11 -2.79
C THR A 133 -10.85 -12.83 -2.94
N LYS A 134 -10.04 -12.87 -1.87
CA LYS A 134 -8.69 -13.47 -1.84
C LYS A 134 -7.71 -12.85 -2.85
N MET A 135 -7.94 -11.64 -3.35
CA MET A 135 -7.01 -10.94 -4.24
C MET A 135 -5.83 -10.28 -3.52
N TRP A 136 -5.95 -10.02 -2.20
CA TRP A 136 -4.89 -9.37 -1.41
C TRP A 136 -3.53 -10.05 -1.50
N HIS A 137 -3.48 -11.38 -1.69
CA HIS A 137 -2.20 -12.08 -1.88
C HIS A 137 -1.46 -11.68 -3.16
N ARG A 138 -2.00 -10.81 -4.02
CA ARG A 138 -1.31 -10.30 -5.20
C ARG A 138 -0.53 -9.03 -4.92
N ILE A 139 -0.76 -8.33 -3.81
CA ILE A 139 0.09 -7.21 -3.40
C ILE A 139 1.34 -7.75 -2.69
N ARG A 140 2.50 -7.17 -3.02
CA ARG A 140 3.82 -7.62 -2.55
C ARG A 140 4.74 -6.43 -2.29
N VAL A 141 5.66 -6.60 -1.35
CA VAL A 141 6.80 -5.69 -1.19
C VAL A 141 8.01 -6.29 -1.88
N CYS A 142 8.75 -5.47 -2.63
CA CYS A 142 9.99 -5.89 -3.28
C CYS A 142 11.00 -6.39 -2.25
N THR A 143 11.61 -7.57 -2.46
CA THR A 143 12.56 -8.19 -1.51
C THR A 143 14.03 -7.79 -1.74
N ALA A 144 14.29 -6.74 -2.54
CA ALA A 144 15.66 -6.23 -2.68
C ALA A 144 15.97 -5.32 -1.49
N GLU A 145 17.16 -5.47 -0.91
CA GLU A 145 17.55 -4.76 0.32
C GLU A 145 17.44 -3.23 0.22
N ASP A 146 17.70 -2.67 -0.96
CA ASP A 146 17.63 -1.23 -1.24
C ASP A 146 16.27 -0.77 -1.80
N CYS A 147 15.29 -1.68 -1.94
CA CYS A 147 14.02 -1.39 -2.58
C CYS A 147 12.85 -2.04 -1.85
N GLN A 148 12.04 -1.18 -1.23
CA GLN A 148 10.83 -1.58 -0.50
C GLN A 148 9.54 -1.19 -1.24
N TRP A 149 9.61 -1.03 -2.56
CA TRP A 149 8.47 -0.63 -3.38
C TRP A 149 7.35 -1.69 -3.33
N VAL A 150 6.10 -1.26 -3.15
CA VAL A 150 4.93 -2.15 -3.23
C VAL A 150 4.52 -2.31 -4.68
N PHE A 151 4.23 -3.54 -5.09
CA PHE A 151 3.82 -3.84 -6.45
C PHE A 151 2.73 -4.92 -6.48
N VAL A 152 2.02 -4.98 -7.61
CA VAL A 152 1.02 -6.03 -7.88
C VAL A 152 1.67 -7.16 -8.68
N ASP A 153 1.64 -8.36 -8.14
CA ASP A 153 2.19 -9.54 -8.76
C ASP A 153 1.24 -10.15 -9.80
N ARG A 154 1.50 -9.80 -11.05
CA ARG A 154 0.80 -10.32 -12.24
C ARG A 154 1.38 -11.65 -12.74
N SER A 155 2.36 -12.25 -12.07
CA SER A 155 2.90 -13.55 -12.45
C SER A 155 1.85 -14.66 -12.25
N ARG A 156 1.92 -15.71 -13.08
CA ARG A 156 1.01 -16.87 -12.97
C ARG A 156 0.99 -17.48 -11.55
N PRO A 157 2.14 -17.80 -10.90
CA PRO A 157 2.13 -18.43 -9.58
C PRO A 157 1.78 -17.48 -8.43
N GLY A 158 1.87 -16.15 -8.60
CA GLY A 158 1.62 -15.23 -7.48
C GLY A 158 2.77 -15.19 -6.45
N THR A 159 3.98 -15.53 -6.88
CA THR A 159 5.19 -15.63 -6.05
C THR A 159 6.31 -14.68 -6.48
N GLY A 160 5.96 -13.55 -7.11
CA GLY A 160 6.88 -12.50 -7.51
C GLY A 160 7.61 -11.91 -6.30
N ARG A 161 8.93 -11.75 -6.42
CA ARG A 161 9.81 -11.22 -5.35
C ARG A 161 10.26 -9.78 -5.59
N TRP A 162 10.18 -9.30 -6.82
CA TRP A 162 10.74 -8.02 -7.22
C TRP A 162 9.73 -7.21 -8.00
N CYS A 163 9.63 -5.92 -7.69
CA CYS A 163 8.77 -5.00 -8.44
C CYS A 163 9.17 -4.87 -9.92
N SER A 164 10.45 -5.12 -10.21
CA SER A 164 10.95 -5.22 -11.58
C SER A 164 12.07 -6.24 -11.64
N MET A 165 11.90 -7.28 -12.47
CA MET A 165 12.95 -8.26 -12.73
C MET A 165 14.21 -7.61 -13.31
N LYS A 166 14.02 -6.62 -14.21
CA LYS A 166 15.12 -5.93 -14.90
C LYS A 166 15.94 -5.06 -13.97
N ALA A 167 15.27 -4.33 -13.05
CA ALA A 167 15.95 -3.37 -12.16
C ALA A 167 16.36 -3.98 -10.82
N CYS A 168 15.43 -4.62 -10.11
CA CYS A 168 15.67 -5.15 -8.76
C CYS A 168 16.17 -6.59 -8.80
N GLY A 169 15.59 -7.43 -9.67
CA GLY A 169 16.00 -8.84 -9.79
C GLY A 169 17.45 -9.01 -10.25
N ASN A 170 17.87 -8.27 -11.28
CA ASN A 170 19.26 -8.30 -11.75
C ASN A 170 20.26 -7.73 -10.73
N ARG A 171 19.87 -6.67 -10.02
CA ARG A 171 20.70 -6.05 -8.97
C ARG A 171 20.96 -7.01 -7.81
N ALA A 172 19.92 -7.70 -7.33
CA ALA A 172 20.04 -8.72 -6.29
C ALA A 172 21.00 -9.85 -6.72
N LYS A 173 20.85 -10.38 -7.95
CA LYS A 173 21.73 -11.42 -8.50
C LYS A 173 23.19 -10.97 -8.56
N ASN A 174 23.45 -9.74 -9.03
CA ASN A 174 24.80 -9.20 -9.13
C ASN A 174 25.47 -9.03 -7.75
N LYS A 175 24.70 -8.61 -6.73
CA LYS A 175 25.20 -8.51 -5.36
C LYS A 175 25.63 -9.87 -4.83
N THR A 176 24.77 -10.89 -4.94
CA THR A 176 25.08 -12.27 -4.53
C THR A 176 26.32 -12.83 -5.25
N PHE A 177 26.45 -12.62 -6.56
CA PHE A 177 27.62 -13.05 -7.34
C PHE A 177 28.93 -12.42 -6.81
N ARG A 178 28.91 -11.11 -6.54
CA ARG A 178 30.08 -10.39 -6.00
C ARG A 178 30.48 -10.86 -4.60
N HIS A 179 29.52 -11.14 -3.72
CA HIS A 179 29.82 -11.68 -2.38
C HIS A 179 30.44 -13.08 -2.44
N LYS A 180 29.99 -13.94 -3.36
CA LYS A 180 30.56 -15.28 -3.54
C LYS A 180 32.02 -15.22 -4.02
N HIS A 181 32.31 -14.40 -5.04
CA HIS A 181 33.67 -14.31 -5.58
C HIS A 181 34.66 -13.54 -4.70
N LYS A 182 34.21 -12.62 -3.84
CA LYS A 182 35.09 -12.01 -2.82
C LYS A 182 35.57 -13.02 -1.78
N ASN A 183 34.74 -14.02 -1.43
CA ASN A 183 35.12 -15.05 -0.47
C ASN A 183 36.05 -16.11 -1.09
N GLU A 184 35.98 -16.35 -2.40
CA GLU A 184 36.91 -17.25 -3.11
C GLU A 184 38.28 -16.61 -3.37
N SER A 185 38.37 -15.29 -3.51
CA SER A 185 39.64 -14.57 -3.70
C SER A 185 40.35 -14.19 -2.38
N SER A 186 39.78 -14.58 -1.23
CA SER A 186 40.36 -14.33 0.10
C SER A 186 40.81 -15.62 0.83
N LEU A 187 40.87 -16.74 0.09
CA LEU A 187 41.45 -18.03 0.47
C LEU A 187 42.67 -18.32 -0.41
#